data_AF-A0A838P5K6-F1
#
_entry.id   AF-A0A838P5K6-F1
#
_cell.length_a   1.000
_cell.length_b   1.000
_cell.length_c   1.000
_cell.angle_alpha   90.00
_cell.angle_beta   90.00
_cell.angle_gamma   90.00
#
_symmetry.space_group_name_H-M   'P 1'
#
loop_
_entity.id
_entity.type
_entity.pdbx_description
1 polymer ?
#
loop_
_entity_poly.entity_id
_entity_poly.type
_entity_poly.pdbx_seq_one_letter_code
_entity_poly.pdbx_strand_id
1 'polypeptide(L)'
;MKLGPGREFDRLRAVARALGERAPDLGDDCALLPLDDSVLVLSTDSSVENVHFRLDWIEPAEAGWRSAASALSDLAAEGAEPLGLLAALVVPDRASDEDVTAFMSGVGGAGAAAGAPVLGGDLSSGAEWSAAITVIGRSRAPVTRAGARQGDGLWVTGVLGGPRAALQAWRRG
;
A
#
# COMPACT_ATOMS: atom_id res chain seq x y z
N MET A 1 7.51 11.51 15.84
CA MET A 1 7.66 10.96 14.47
C MET A 1 8.86 11.61 13.77
N LYS A 2 9.85 10.80 13.35
CA LYS A 2 11.03 11.26 12.59
C LYS A 2 10.76 11.05 11.09
N LEU A 3 10.11 12.03 10.45
CA LEU A 3 9.92 12.03 8.99
C LEU A 3 10.90 12.97 8.30
N GLY A 4 11.10 12.75 7.00
CA GLY A 4 11.84 13.67 6.14
C GLY A 4 11.17 15.05 6.00
N PRO A 5 11.81 16.00 5.30
CA PRO A 5 11.22 17.29 5.00
C PRO A 5 10.15 17.19 3.89
N GLY A 6 9.16 18.09 3.91
CA GLY A 6 8.18 18.22 2.83
C GLY A 6 6.75 18.43 3.32
N ARG A 7 5.92 19.04 2.47
CA ARG A 7 4.54 19.43 2.81
C ARG A 7 3.66 18.25 3.27
N GLU A 8 3.87 17.08 2.68
CA GLU A 8 3.17 15.85 3.08
C GLU A 8 3.54 15.43 4.50
N PHE A 9 4.83 15.30 4.77
CA PHE A 9 5.33 14.97 6.11
C PHE A 9 5.01 16.05 7.15
N ASP A 10 4.92 17.32 6.76
CA ASP A 10 4.43 18.41 7.62
C ASP A 10 2.97 18.20 8.03
N ARG A 11 2.11 17.77 7.09
CA ARG A 11 0.71 17.43 7.36
C ARG A 11 0.60 16.20 8.27
N LEU A 12 1.37 15.15 8.02
CA LEU A 12 1.38 13.97 8.89
C LEU A 12 1.84 14.34 10.32
N ARG A 13 2.85 15.20 10.46
CA ARG A 13 3.26 15.73 11.76
C ARG A 13 2.14 16.54 12.43
N ALA A 14 1.39 17.35 11.70
CA ALA A 14 0.25 18.09 12.23
C ALA A 14 -0.88 17.15 12.69
N VAL A 15 -1.19 16.10 11.91
CA VAL A 15 -2.17 15.07 12.28
C VAL A 15 -1.72 14.34 13.55
N ALA A 16 -0.47 13.88 13.62
CA ALA A 16 0.08 13.21 14.80
C ALA A 16 -0.02 14.10 16.06
N ARG A 17 0.28 15.40 15.94
CA ARG A 17 0.13 16.36 17.04
C ARG A 17 -1.32 16.54 17.47
N ALA A 18 -2.25 16.59 16.52
CA ALA A 18 -3.68 16.73 16.82
C ALA A 18 -4.25 15.48 17.50
N LEU A 19 -3.79 14.28 17.12
CA LEU A 19 -4.21 13.03 17.73
C LEU A 19 -3.61 12.85 19.14
N GLY A 20 -2.34 13.23 19.33
CA GLY A 20 -1.66 13.14 20.62
C GLY A 20 -1.62 11.69 21.13
N GLU A 21 -2.02 11.48 22.38
CA GLU A 21 -2.06 10.15 23.02
C GLU A 21 -3.06 9.17 22.38
N ARG A 22 -3.94 9.64 21.48
CA ARG A 22 -4.88 8.79 20.75
C ARG A 22 -4.25 8.04 19.58
N ALA A 23 -2.99 8.34 19.24
CA ALA A 23 -2.24 7.65 18.19
C ALA A 23 -0.75 7.53 18.57
N PRO A 24 -0.43 6.81 19.66
CA PRO A 24 0.92 6.76 20.23
C PRO A 24 1.94 6.14 19.26
N ASP A 25 1.49 5.22 18.40
CA ASP A 25 2.35 4.40 17.52
C ASP A 25 2.35 4.88 16.06
N LEU A 26 1.80 6.07 15.77
CA LEU A 26 1.76 6.60 14.39
C LEU A 26 3.17 6.94 13.87
N GLY A 27 3.59 6.27 12.79
CA GLY A 27 4.77 6.65 12.02
C GLY A 27 5.71 5.54 11.54
N ASP A 28 5.36 4.26 11.73
CA ASP A 28 6.05 3.13 11.09
C ASP A 28 5.35 2.71 9.78
N ASP A 29 5.95 1.80 9.01
CA ASP A 29 5.38 1.32 7.73
C ASP A 29 4.10 0.51 7.93
N CYS A 30 4.04 -0.27 9.01
CA CYS A 30 2.83 -0.96 9.41
C CYS A 30 2.44 -0.59 10.85
N ALA A 31 1.14 -0.66 11.13
CA ALA A 31 0.67 -0.76 12.51
C ALA A 31 0.94 -2.17 13.04
N LEU A 32 1.62 -2.24 14.18
CA LEU A 32 1.95 -3.48 14.87
C LEU A 32 1.02 -3.64 16.08
N LEU A 33 0.18 -4.68 16.05
CA LEU A 33 -0.74 -5.00 17.13
C LEU A 33 -0.30 -6.30 17.82
N PRO A 34 0.28 -6.22 19.03
CA PRO A 34 0.67 -7.40 19.78
C PRO A 34 -0.54 -8.29 20.10
N LEU A 35 -0.36 -9.58 19.86
CA LEU A 35 -1.21 -10.67 20.32
C LEU A 35 -0.37 -11.56 21.27
N ASP A 36 -0.98 -12.53 21.92
CA ASP A 36 -0.29 -13.36 22.93
C ASP A 36 0.99 -14.02 22.41
N ASP A 37 0.92 -14.65 21.23
CA ASP A 37 2.04 -15.43 20.64
C ASP A 37 2.59 -14.84 19.32
N SER A 38 2.11 -13.67 18.91
CA SER A 38 2.49 -13.04 17.63
C SER A 38 2.15 -11.56 17.58
N VAL A 39 2.52 -10.90 16.51
CA VAL A 39 2.15 -9.51 16.19
C VAL A 39 1.33 -9.53 14.92
N LEU A 40 0.14 -8.95 14.96
CA LEU A 40 -0.63 -8.66 13.75
C LEU A 40 -0.04 -7.40 13.11
N VAL A 41 0.26 -7.48 11.81
CA VAL A 41 0.90 -6.43 11.03
C VAL A 41 -0.10 -5.92 10.02
N LEU A 42 -0.36 -4.62 10.04
CA LEU A 42 -1.44 -3.99 9.28
C LEU A 42 -0.88 -2.80 8.51
N SER A 43 -1.13 -2.73 7.21
CA SER A 43 -0.89 -1.52 6.41
C SER A 43 -2.13 -1.17 5.59
N THR A 44 -2.27 0.10 5.23
CA THR A 44 -3.26 0.55 4.27
C THR A 44 -2.63 1.54 3.32
N ASP A 45 -2.75 1.23 2.03
CA ASP A 45 -2.15 2.01 0.98
C ASP A 45 -3.23 2.48 0.00
N SER A 46 -3.13 3.74 -0.41
CA SER A 46 -4.12 4.38 -1.28
C SER A 46 -3.57 4.65 -2.67
N SER A 47 -4.28 4.22 -3.70
CA SER A 47 -4.00 4.49 -5.11
C SER A 47 -5.14 5.30 -5.72
N VAL A 48 -4.80 6.31 -6.50
CA VAL A 48 -5.77 7.27 -7.08
C VAL A 48 -5.40 7.47 -8.54
N GLU A 49 -6.39 7.44 -9.41
CA GLU A 49 -6.22 7.73 -10.83
C GLU A 49 -5.64 9.14 -11.02
N ASN A 50 -4.85 9.33 -12.07
CA ASN A 50 -4.10 10.56 -12.37
C ASN A 50 -3.01 10.95 -11.34
N VAL A 51 -2.89 10.21 -10.23
CA VAL A 51 -1.82 10.37 -9.23
C VAL A 51 -0.88 9.17 -9.24
N HIS A 52 -1.43 7.97 -9.05
CA HIS A 52 -0.70 6.71 -8.87
C HIS A 52 -0.76 5.82 -10.12
N PHE A 53 -1.88 5.87 -10.85
CA PHE A 53 -2.05 5.18 -12.12
C PHE A 53 -2.87 6.04 -13.08
N ARG A 54 -2.88 5.67 -14.37
CA ARG A 54 -3.80 6.24 -15.35
C ARG A 54 -4.34 5.13 -16.25
N LEU A 55 -5.66 5.05 -16.37
CA LEU A 55 -6.32 4.02 -17.17
C LEU A 55 -6.24 4.26 -18.68
N ASP A 56 -5.71 5.41 -19.11
CA ASP A 56 -5.33 5.64 -20.50
C ASP A 56 -3.90 5.17 -20.82
N TRP A 57 -3.14 4.71 -19.82
CA TRP A 57 -1.79 4.16 -19.99
C TRP A 57 -1.70 2.67 -19.68
N ILE A 58 -2.51 2.19 -18.72
CA ILE A 58 -2.50 0.79 -18.28
C ILE A 58 -3.92 0.26 -18.13
N GLU A 59 -4.06 -1.05 -18.24
CA GLU A 59 -5.34 -1.73 -18.08
C GLU A 59 -5.84 -1.70 -16.61
N PRO A 60 -7.16 -1.74 -16.35
CA PRO A 60 -7.70 -1.78 -14.99
C PRO A 60 -7.12 -2.92 -14.15
N ALA A 61 -6.93 -4.11 -14.72
CA ALA A 61 -6.31 -5.24 -14.02
C ALA A 61 -4.85 -4.95 -13.60
N GLU A 62 -4.10 -4.21 -14.41
CA GLU A 62 -2.74 -3.82 -14.03
C GLU A 62 -2.76 -2.76 -12.92
N ALA A 63 -3.70 -1.81 -12.98
CA ALA A 63 -3.90 -0.83 -11.91
C ALA A 63 -4.27 -1.51 -10.57
N GLY A 64 -5.17 -2.49 -10.61
CA GLY A 64 -5.56 -3.29 -9.45
C GLY A 64 -4.41 -4.10 -8.86
N TRP A 65 -3.63 -4.77 -9.73
CA TRP A 65 -2.43 -5.50 -9.31
C TRP A 65 -1.44 -4.59 -8.59
N ARG A 66 -1.11 -3.44 -9.20
CA ARG A 66 -0.16 -2.48 -8.64
C ARG A 66 -0.64 -1.90 -7.31
N SER A 67 -1.93 -1.60 -7.20
CA SER A 67 -2.54 -1.08 -5.97
C SER A 67 -2.39 -2.09 -4.82
N ALA A 68 -2.66 -3.37 -5.06
CA ALA A 68 -2.48 -4.41 -4.06
C ALA A 68 -1.01 -4.71 -3.76
N ALA A 69 -0.15 -4.75 -4.79
CA ALA A 69 1.27 -5.01 -4.64
C ALA A 69 1.98 -3.94 -3.80
N SER A 70 1.55 -2.68 -3.88
CA SER A 70 2.07 -1.59 -3.03
C SER A 70 1.85 -1.91 -1.55
N ALA A 71 0.60 -2.13 -1.15
CA ALA A 71 0.25 -2.46 0.23
C ALA A 71 0.92 -3.76 0.70
N LEU A 72 0.94 -4.81 -0.13
CA LEU A 72 1.59 -6.09 0.20
C LEU A 72 3.11 -5.94 0.41
N SER A 73 3.74 -4.95 -0.23
CA SER A 73 5.17 -4.71 -0.06
C SER A 73 5.52 -4.21 1.34
N ASP A 74 4.61 -3.54 2.03
CA ASP A 74 4.81 -3.12 3.43
C ASP A 74 4.87 -4.32 4.37
N LEU A 75 3.99 -5.32 4.18
CA LEU A 75 4.07 -6.57 4.94
C LEU A 75 5.40 -7.28 4.70
N ALA A 76 5.87 -7.31 3.45
CA ALA A 76 7.15 -7.91 3.12
C ALA A 76 8.32 -7.18 3.76
N ALA A 77 8.27 -5.84 3.85
CA ALA A 77 9.29 -5.01 4.51
C ALA A 77 9.41 -5.32 6.01
N GLU A 78 8.27 -5.58 6.68
CA GLU A 78 8.21 -5.95 8.09
C GLU A 78 8.49 -7.44 8.35
N GLY A 79 8.75 -8.23 7.30
CA GLY A 79 8.94 -9.68 7.41
C GLY A 79 7.69 -10.43 7.86
N ALA A 80 6.50 -9.90 7.55
CA ALA A 80 5.23 -10.49 7.93
C ALA A 80 4.74 -11.53 6.91
N GLU A 81 4.19 -12.63 7.42
CA GLU A 81 3.43 -13.60 6.64
C GLU A 81 2.05 -13.00 6.31
N PRO A 82 1.66 -12.85 5.03
CA PRO A 82 0.35 -12.33 4.68
C PRO A 82 -0.77 -13.28 5.11
N LEU A 83 -1.85 -12.72 5.66
CA LEU A 83 -3.08 -13.44 6.02
C LEU A 83 -4.24 -13.13 5.06
N GLY A 84 -4.25 -11.94 4.46
CA GLY A 84 -5.24 -11.52 3.48
C GLY A 84 -5.29 -10.01 3.31
N LEU A 85 -6.22 -9.53 2.48
CA LEU A 85 -6.40 -8.12 2.19
C LEU A 85 -7.87 -7.71 2.03
N LEU A 86 -8.16 -6.45 2.26
CA LEU A 86 -9.45 -5.79 1.99
C LEU A 86 -9.25 -4.72 0.92
N ALA A 87 -10.22 -4.55 0.02
CA ALA A 87 -10.16 -3.54 -1.03
C ALA A 87 -11.39 -2.62 -0.97
N ALA A 88 -11.19 -1.35 -0.64
CA ALA A 88 -12.22 -0.32 -0.74
C ALA A 88 -12.02 0.48 -2.03
N LEU A 89 -13.00 0.42 -2.93
CA LEU A 89 -12.96 1.09 -4.23
C LEU A 89 -13.91 2.27 -4.28
N VAL A 90 -13.45 3.37 -4.87
CA VAL A 90 -14.29 4.46 -5.35
C VAL A 90 -14.23 4.44 -6.87
N VAL A 91 -15.39 4.37 -7.51
CA VAL A 91 -15.51 4.26 -8.97
C VAL A 91 -16.35 5.40 -9.54
N PRO A 92 -15.95 6.00 -10.67
CA PRO A 92 -16.73 7.03 -11.33
C PRO A 92 -17.85 6.44 -12.18
N ASP A 93 -18.89 7.23 -12.46
CA ASP A 93 -20.05 6.80 -13.27
C ASP A 93 -19.68 6.31 -14.69
N ARG A 94 -18.50 6.69 -15.19
CA ARG A 94 -17.96 6.23 -16.49
C ARG A 94 -17.37 4.82 -16.45
N ALA A 95 -17.13 4.26 -15.26
CA ALA A 95 -16.58 2.92 -15.10
C ALA A 95 -17.60 1.88 -15.53
N SER A 96 -17.20 0.95 -16.39
CA SER A 96 -18.03 -0.21 -16.71
C SER A 96 -17.88 -1.29 -15.64
N ASP A 97 -18.86 -2.20 -15.54
CA ASP A 97 -18.75 -3.38 -14.67
C ASP A 97 -17.54 -4.25 -15.04
N GLU A 98 -17.15 -4.27 -16.31
CA GLU A 98 -15.97 -4.96 -16.81
C GLU A 98 -14.68 -4.34 -16.26
N ASP A 99 -14.57 -3.01 -16.26
CA ASP A 99 -13.42 -2.30 -15.69
C ASP A 99 -13.26 -2.61 -14.20
N VAL A 100 -14.37 -2.57 -13.43
CA VAL A 100 -14.36 -2.83 -11.99
C VAL A 100 -13.96 -4.27 -11.72
N THR A 101 -14.50 -5.21 -12.50
CA THR A 101 -14.17 -6.64 -12.37
C THR A 101 -12.72 -6.92 -12.75
N ALA A 102 -12.22 -6.28 -13.82
CA ALA A 102 -10.82 -6.38 -14.24
C ALA A 102 -9.88 -5.83 -13.16
N PHE A 103 -10.20 -4.67 -12.57
CA PHE A 103 -9.43 -4.11 -11.46
C PHE A 103 -9.37 -5.08 -10.28
N MET A 104 -10.51 -5.61 -9.84
CA MET A 104 -10.54 -6.58 -8.74
C MET A 104 -9.87 -7.92 -9.09
N SER A 105 -9.89 -8.34 -10.35
CA SER A 105 -9.11 -9.48 -10.83
C SER A 105 -7.60 -9.24 -10.67
N GLY A 106 -7.13 -8.04 -10.97
CA GLY A 106 -5.77 -7.61 -10.71
C GLY A 106 -5.37 -7.67 -9.24
N VAL A 107 -6.23 -7.13 -8.37
CA VAL A 107 -6.07 -7.20 -6.91
C VAL A 107 -5.98 -8.66 -6.44
N GLY A 108 -6.91 -9.51 -6.88
CA GLY A 108 -6.93 -10.93 -6.55
C GLY A 108 -5.70 -11.67 -7.05
N GLY A 109 -5.19 -11.33 -8.24
CA GLY A 109 -3.97 -11.89 -8.80
C GLY A 109 -2.73 -11.57 -7.95
N ALA A 110 -2.58 -10.31 -7.54
CA ALA A 110 -1.47 -9.89 -6.68
C ALA A 110 -1.56 -10.58 -5.30
N GLY A 111 -2.75 -10.64 -4.74
CA GLY A 111 -3.03 -11.38 -3.50
C GLY A 111 -2.65 -12.86 -3.61
N ALA A 112 -3.08 -13.54 -4.67
CA ALA A 112 -2.75 -14.94 -4.91
C ALA A 112 -1.24 -15.17 -5.02
N ALA A 113 -0.52 -14.28 -5.70
CA ALA A 113 0.94 -14.36 -5.83
C ALA A 113 1.68 -14.20 -4.49
N ALA A 114 1.10 -13.45 -3.55
CA ALA A 114 1.65 -13.23 -2.20
C ALA A 114 1.10 -14.20 -1.14
N GLY A 115 0.15 -15.07 -1.47
CA GLY A 115 -0.56 -15.91 -0.49
C GLY A 115 -1.58 -15.15 0.37
N ALA A 116 -2.02 -13.97 -0.07
CA ALA A 116 -2.98 -13.10 0.61
C ALA A 116 -4.34 -13.11 -0.10
N PRO A 117 -5.33 -13.90 0.36
CA PRO A 117 -6.66 -13.88 -0.24
C PRO A 117 -7.38 -12.54 -0.03
N VAL A 118 -8.27 -12.18 -0.95
CA VAL A 118 -9.19 -11.05 -0.77
C VAL A 118 -10.27 -11.46 0.24
N LEU A 119 -10.32 -10.78 1.38
CA LEU A 119 -11.21 -11.07 2.51
C LEU A 119 -12.53 -10.30 2.44
N GLY A 120 -12.61 -9.28 1.60
CA GLY A 120 -13.76 -8.40 1.48
C GLY A 120 -13.36 -7.02 0.99
N GLY A 121 -14.27 -6.06 1.13
CA GLY A 121 -14.08 -4.73 0.61
C GLY A 121 -15.31 -3.86 0.72
N ASP A 122 -15.23 -2.69 0.10
CA ASP A 122 -16.34 -1.76 -0.09
C ASP A 122 -16.29 -1.19 -1.51
N LEU A 123 -17.44 -0.77 -2.03
CA LEU A 123 -17.53 -0.11 -3.33
C LEU A 123 -18.46 1.10 -3.20
N SER A 124 -17.93 2.27 -3.53
CA SER A 124 -18.65 3.54 -3.50
C SER A 124 -18.50 4.28 -4.82
N SER A 125 -19.47 5.15 -5.14
CA SER A 125 -19.34 6.05 -6.30
C SER A 125 -18.51 7.29 -5.96
N GLY A 126 -17.87 7.89 -6.97
CA GLY A 126 -17.11 9.13 -6.81
C GLY A 126 -16.73 9.80 -8.13
N ALA A 127 -15.89 10.83 -8.08
CA ALA A 127 -15.52 11.58 -9.27
C ALA A 127 -14.42 10.89 -10.11
N GLU A 128 -13.53 10.15 -9.46
CA GLU A 128 -12.37 9.49 -10.05
C GLU A 128 -12.16 8.11 -9.44
N TRP A 129 -11.41 7.24 -10.14
CA TRP A 129 -11.04 5.95 -9.58
C TRP A 129 -10.08 6.13 -8.41
N SER A 130 -10.38 5.45 -7.30
CA SER A 130 -9.42 5.25 -6.23
C SER A 130 -9.61 3.90 -5.56
N ALA A 131 -8.53 3.38 -4.99
CA ALA A 131 -8.50 2.14 -4.23
C ALA A 131 -7.73 2.37 -2.95
N ALA A 132 -8.31 1.99 -1.81
CA ALA A 132 -7.59 1.81 -0.56
C ALA A 132 -7.49 0.31 -0.30
N ILE A 133 -6.27 -0.22 -0.29
CA ILE A 133 -6.00 -1.62 -0.02
C ILE A 133 -5.45 -1.74 1.39
N THR A 134 -6.17 -2.44 2.26
CA THR A 134 -5.69 -2.80 3.59
C THR A 134 -5.15 -4.22 3.55
N VAL A 135 -3.92 -4.42 4.02
CA VAL A 135 -3.30 -5.73 4.10
C VAL A 135 -3.13 -6.14 5.56
N ILE A 136 -3.31 -7.43 5.81
CA ILE A 136 -3.23 -8.03 7.14
C ILE A 136 -2.20 -9.14 7.06
N GLY A 137 -1.21 -9.08 7.94
CA GLY A 137 -0.17 -10.09 8.07
C GLY A 137 0.08 -10.44 9.54
N ARG A 138 0.97 -11.41 9.75
CA ARG A 138 1.42 -11.83 11.08
C ARG A 138 2.92 -11.99 11.10
N SER A 139 3.56 -11.55 12.17
CA SER A 139 4.97 -11.80 12.43
C SER A 139 5.19 -12.19 13.88
N ARG A 140 6.18 -13.04 14.17
CA ARG A 140 6.65 -13.27 15.55
C ARG A 140 7.65 -12.21 16.00
N ALA A 141 8.36 -11.61 15.06
CA ALA A 141 9.43 -10.65 15.28
C ALA A 141 9.48 -9.69 14.07
N PRO A 142 8.60 -8.68 14.01
CA PRO A 142 8.56 -7.74 12.90
C PRO A 142 9.86 -6.96 12.77
N VAL A 143 10.24 -6.64 11.53
CA VAL A 143 11.45 -5.89 11.19
C VAL A 143 11.10 -4.42 10.97
N THR A 144 11.19 -3.64 12.04
CA THR A 144 10.86 -2.21 11.99
C THR A 144 11.97 -1.38 11.35
N ARG A 145 11.67 -0.12 11.02
CA ARG A 145 12.68 0.87 10.60
C ARG A 145 13.73 1.21 11.66
N ALA A 146 13.46 0.89 12.93
CA ALA A 146 14.40 1.08 14.02
C ALA A 146 15.38 -0.11 14.13
N GLY A 147 16.58 0.16 14.66
CA GLY A 147 17.53 -0.90 15.03
C GLY A 147 18.82 -0.94 14.23
N ALA A 148 18.94 -0.18 13.14
CA ALA A 148 20.20 -0.03 12.40
C ALA A 148 21.31 0.58 13.29
N ARG A 149 22.52 0.05 13.18
CA ARG A 149 23.71 0.40 13.98
C ARG A 149 24.88 0.78 13.08
N GLN A 150 25.82 1.52 13.66
CA GLN A 150 27.09 1.80 12.99
C GLN A 150 27.82 0.48 12.70
N GLY A 151 28.22 0.29 11.44
CA GLY A 151 28.87 -0.94 10.97
C GLY A 151 27.95 -1.89 10.22
N ASP A 152 26.63 -1.68 10.25
CA ASP A 152 25.69 -2.46 9.44
C ASP A 152 25.87 -2.16 7.95
N GLY A 153 25.67 -3.18 7.11
CA GLY A 153 25.62 -3.03 5.66
C GLY A 153 24.25 -2.54 5.19
N LEU A 154 24.23 -1.74 4.13
CA LEU A 154 23.00 -1.32 3.46
C LEU A 154 22.81 -2.13 2.18
N TRP A 155 21.66 -2.79 2.07
CA TRP A 155 21.33 -3.68 0.96
C TRP A 155 20.01 -3.27 0.31
N VAL A 156 19.86 -3.62 -0.96
CA VAL A 156 18.62 -3.42 -1.73
C VAL A 156 18.30 -4.69 -2.50
N THR A 157 17.02 -4.95 -2.71
CA THR A 157 16.55 -6.07 -3.54
C THR A 157 16.15 -5.57 -4.93
N GLY A 158 16.30 -6.42 -5.94
CA GLY A 158 15.93 -6.10 -7.32
C GLY A 158 16.77 -4.99 -7.97
N VAL A 159 16.17 -4.28 -8.92
CA VAL A 159 16.81 -3.21 -9.69
C VAL A 159 16.06 -1.91 -9.46
N LEU A 160 16.78 -0.86 -9.07
CA LEU A 160 16.22 0.46 -8.78
C LEU A 160 16.05 1.30 -10.06
N GLY A 161 15.06 2.21 -10.05
CA GLY A 161 14.88 3.22 -11.10
C GLY A 161 13.89 2.87 -12.21
N GLY A 162 13.47 1.60 -12.33
CA GLY A 162 12.51 1.12 -13.33
C GLY A 162 11.19 1.92 -13.38
N PRO A 163 10.45 2.06 -12.26
CA PRO A 163 9.19 2.81 -12.24
C PRO A 163 9.33 4.27 -12.70
N ARG A 164 10.43 4.94 -12.33
CA ARG A 164 10.70 6.32 -12.76
C ARG A 164 10.98 6.41 -14.25
N ALA A 165 11.75 5.46 -14.79
CA ALA A 165 12.05 5.40 -16.22
C ALA A 165 10.78 5.16 -17.05
N ALA A 166 9.92 4.24 -16.62
CA ALA A 166 8.61 3.98 -17.26
C ALA A 166 7.73 5.25 -17.27
N LEU A 167 7.61 5.93 -16.12
CA LEU A 167 6.87 7.19 -16.03
C LEU A 167 7.42 8.28 -16.96
N GLN A 168 8.75 8.37 -17.12
CA GLN A 168 9.36 9.32 -18.07
C GLN A 168 9.07 8.96 -19.53
N ALA A 169 9.08 7.67 -19.86
CA ALA A 169 8.76 7.19 -21.20
C ALA A 169 7.29 7.53 -21.53
N TRP A 170 6.34 7.13 -20.68
CA TRP A 170 4.90 7.39 -20.93
C TRP A 170 4.55 8.88 -21.02
N ARG A 171 5.25 9.75 -20.30
CA ARG A 171 5.07 11.21 -20.42
C ARG A 171 5.57 11.80 -21.74
N ARG A 172 6.45 11.10 -22.47
CA ARG A 172 7.00 11.56 -23.75
C ARG A 172 6.22 11.04 -24.96
N GLY A 173 5.30 10.10 -24.77
CA GLY A 173 4.71 9.31 -25.85
C GLY A 173 5.70 8.30 -26.42
#